data_AF-A0A1J0LVC8-F1
#
_entry.id   AF-A0A1J0LVC8-F1
#
_cell.length_a   1.000
_cell.length_b   1.000
_cell.length_c   1.000
_cell.angle_alpha   90.00
_cell.angle_beta   90.00
_cell.angle_gamma   90.00
#
_symmetry.space_group_name_H-M   'P 1'
#
loop_
_entity.id
_entity.type
_entity.pdbx_description
1 polymer ?
#
loop_
_entity_poly.entity_id
_entity_poly.type
_entity_poly.pdbx_seq_one_letter_code
_entity_poly.pdbx_strand_id
1 'polypeptide(L)'
;MRVALFITCLADQFFAEAGVAAVRLLRALGVEVDFPEGQTCCGQPAFNAGHWEEARPLALRTLKVFQEAEYVVLPSGSCASMVKNHYPELLPGNKEALDLAERTYELSAFLVHVLGVERLGEGLRGRKVAYHHGCHALRELGVREEPLLLLRNAGAELLPWEAAEECCGFGGLFSVKLPEVSLAMADRKAATLPQAEVLTSTDAGCLLHLAGRLQKKGINLRVAPLATLLWEAYAG
;
A
#
# COMPACT_ATOMS: atom_id res chain seq x y z
N MET A 1 -22.72 2.59 -2.38
CA MET A 1 -21.42 3.28 -2.32
C MET A 1 -20.59 2.80 -3.49
N ARG A 2 -19.97 3.73 -4.21
CA ARG A 2 -19.13 3.43 -5.37
C ARG A 2 -17.69 3.88 -5.13
N VAL A 3 -16.72 3.06 -5.52
CA VAL A 3 -15.30 3.39 -5.38
C VAL A 3 -14.59 3.22 -6.70
N ALA A 4 -13.69 4.14 -7.01
CA ALA A 4 -12.74 3.95 -8.10
C ALA A 4 -11.46 3.31 -7.53
N LEU A 5 -11.09 2.15 -8.05
CA LEU A 5 -9.82 1.52 -7.69
C LEU A 5 -8.67 2.19 -8.44
N PHE A 6 -7.72 2.74 -7.69
CA PHE A 6 -6.42 3.11 -8.22
C PHE A 6 -5.42 1.97 -7.94
N ILE A 7 -5.13 1.14 -8.96
CA ILE A 7 -4.32 -0.07 -8.77
C ILE A 7 -2.87 0.24 -8.40
N THR A 8 -2.34 1.38 -8.85
CA THR A 8 -0.92 1.76 -8.78
C THR A 8 -0.02 0.94 -9.71
N CYS A 9 1.09 1.55 -10.15
CA CYS A 9 1.99 0.94 -11.13
C CYS A 9 2.70 -0.32 -10.60
N LEU A 10 3.15 -0.33 -9.35
CA LEU A 10 3.89 -1.48 -8.81
C LEU A 10 2.98 -2.66 -8.50
N ALA A 11 1.76 -2.42 -8.00
CA ALA A 11 0.83 -3.52 -7.79
C ALA A 11 0.40 -4.10 -9.15
N ASP A 12 0.07 -3.27 -10.14
CA ASP A 12 -0.35 -3.75 -11.46
C ASP A 12 0.73 -4.59 -12.16
N GLN A 13 2.00 -4.19 -12.06
CA GLN A 13 3.09 -4.86 -12.79
C GLN A 13 3.71 -6.05 -12.06
N PHE A 14 3.73 -6.05 -10.72
CA PHE A 14 4.44 -7.07 -9.94
C PHE A 14 3.54 -7.88 -9.00
N PHE A 15 2.31 -7.42 -8.75
CA PHE A 15 1.37 -8.05 -7.82
C PHE A 15 -0.08 -7.92 -8.32
N ALA A 16 -0.33 -8.21 -9.60
CA ALA A 16 -1.63 -7.99 -10.24
C ALA A 16 -2.76 -8.70 -9.49
N GLU A 17 -2.48 -9.86 -8.89
CA GLU A 17 -3.42 -10.61 -8.06
C GLU A 17 -3.89 -9.84 -6.84
N ALA A 18 -3.08 -8.92 -6.29
CA ALA A 18 -3.47 -8.05 -5.19
C ALA A 18 -4.53 -7.02 -5.62
N GLY A 19 -4.46 -6.54 -6.87
CA GLY A 19 -5.51 -5.72 -7.46
C GLY A 19 -6.83 -6.47 -7.58
N VAL A 20 -6.77 -7.68 -8.13
CA VAL A 20 -7.93 -8.57 -8.23
C VAL A 20 -8.50 -8.88 -6.85
N ALA A 21 -7.65 -9.14 -5.85
CA ALA A 21 -8.04 -9.38 -4.47
C ALA A 21 -8.75 -8.17 -3.86
N ALA A 22 -8.24 -6.95 -4.06
CA ALA A 22 -8.89 -5.72 -3.62
C ALA A 22 -10.29 -5.56 -4.24
N VAL A 23 -10.43 -5.78 -5.56
CA VAL A 23 -11.74 -5.72 -6.23
C VAL A 23 -12.71 -6.76 -5.66
N ARG A 24 -12.26 -8.01 -5.51
CA ARG A 24 -13.10 -9.09 -4.97
C ARG A 24 -13.56 -8.80 -3.55
N LEU A 25 -12.65 -8.35 -2.70
CA LEU A 25 -12.94 -7.99 -1.32
C LEU A 25 -13.96 -6.85 -1.24
N LEU A 26 -13.71 -5.74 -1.94
CA LEU A 26 -14.62 -4.58 -1.95
C LEU A 26 -16.02 -4.99 -2.44
N ARG A 27 -16.11 -5.75 -3.54
CA ARG A 27 -17.40 -6.24 -4.06
C ARG A 27 -18.11 -7.18 -3.08
N ALA A 28 -17.38 -8.07 -2.41
CA ALA A 28 -17.95 -8.97 -1.43
C ALA A 28 -18.48 -8.24 -0.18
N LEU A 29 -17.95 -7.05 0.10
CA LEU A 29 -18.45 -6.14 1.14
C LEU A 29 -19.55 -5.18 0.65
N GLY A 30 -20.12 -5.43 -0.54
CA GLY A 30 -21.24 -4.65 -1.08
C GLY A 30 -20.85 -3.33 -1.75
N VAL A 31 -19.58 -3.12 -2.05
CA VAL A 31 -19.08 -1.91 -2.73
C VAL A 31 -19.13 -2.10 -4.25
N GLU A 32 -19.70 -1.13 -4.96
CA GLU A 32 -19.54 -1.04 -6.42
C GLU A 32 -18.14 -0.55 -6.75
N VAL A 33 -17.38 -1.33 -7.54
CA VAL A 33 -15.99 -1.00 -7.87
C VAL A 33 -15.86 -0.69 -9.35
N ASP A 34 -15.50 0.56 -9.63
CA ASP A 34 -15.13 1.06 -10.95
C ASP A 34 -13.59 1.02 -11.11
N PHE A 35 -13.14 0.74 -12.33
CA PHE A 35 -11.73 0.74 -12.68
C PHE A 35 -11.47 1.68 -13.86
N PRO A 36 -11.07 2.94 -13.60
CA PRO A 36 -10.80 3.89 -14.67
C PRO A 36 -9.55 3.50 -15.46
N GLU A 37 -9.70 3.09 -16.73
CA GLU A 37 -8.58 2.65 -17.60
C GLU A 37 -7.56 3.76 -17.88
N GLY A 38 -7.93 5.03 -17.69
CA GLY A 38 -7.05 6.18 -17.92
C GLY A 38 -5.95 6.36 -16.85
N GLN A 39 -5.98 5.60 -15.76
CA GLN A 39 -5.03 5.74 -14.66
C GLN A 39 -3.59 5.42 -15.07
N THR A 40 -2.62 6.10 -14.45
CA THR A 40 -1.18 5.96 -14.71
C THR A 40 -0.40 5.97 -13.38
N CYS A 41 0.92 6.22 -13.41
CA CYS A 41 1.70 6.45 -12.19
C CYS A 41 1.17 7.68 -11.40
N CYS A 42 1.21 7.61 -10.07
CA CYS A 42 0.85 8.73 -9.19
C CYS A 42 1.86 9.88 -9.21
N GLY A 43 3.06 9.67 -9.75
CA GLY A 43 4.12 10.69 -9.86
C GLY A 43 5.09 10.76 -8.67
N GLN A 44 4.89 9.95 -7.63
CA GLN A 44 5.72 9.99 -6.43
C GLN A 44 7.23 9.83 -6.66
N PRO A 45 7.72 8.93 -7.55
CA PRO A 45 9.17 8.82 -7.77
C PRO A 45 9.80 10.11 -8.31
N ALA A 46 9.09 10.84 -9.19
CA ALA A 46 9.57 12.12 -9.72
C ALA A 46 9.51 13.21 -8.64
N PHE A 47 8.41 13.26 -7.87
CA PHE A 47 8.25 14.20 -6.76
C PHE A 47 9.38 14.06 -5.71
N ASN A 48 9.63 12.84 -5.23
CA ASN A 48 10.68 12.56 -4.24
C ASN A 48 12.10 12.87 -4.75
N ALA A 49 12.28 12.97 -6.07
CA ALA A 49 13.56 13.29 -6.69
C ALA A 49 13.78 14.80 -6.92
N GLY A 50 12.78 15.63 -6.62
CA GLY A 50 12.78 17.05 -6.97
C GLY A 50 12.36 17.34 -8.42
N HIS A 51 11.95 16.32 -9.18
CA HIS A 51 11.44 16.44 -10.56
C HIS A 51 9.94 16.79 -10.54
N TRP A 52 9.62 17.95 -9.98
CA TRP A 52 8.24 18.36 -9.72
C TRP A 52 7.50 18.77 -10.99
N GLU A 53 8.22 19.35 -11.96
CA GLU A 53 7.64 19.67 -13.28
C GLU A 53 7.22 18.39 -14.04
N GLU A 54 7.93 17.28 -13.83
CA GLU A 54 7.58 15.97 -14.37
C GLU A 54 6.46 15.28 -13.57
N ALA A 55 6.37 15.53 -12.25
CA ALA A 55 5.30 15.00 -11.41
C ALA A 55 3.95 15.70 -11.66
N ARG A 56 3.96 17.02 -11.93
CA ARG A 56 2.76 17.86 -12.12
C ARG A 56 1.79 17.33 -13.19
N PRO A 57 2.20 16.97 -14.42
CA PRO A 57 1.28 16.45 -15.43
C PRO A 57 0.67 15.10 -15.03
N LEU A 58 1.39 14.27 -14.26
CA LEU A 58 0.86 13.01 -13.74
C LEU A 58 -0.23 13.27 -12.71
N ALA A 59 -0.02 14.22 -11.79
CA ALA A 59 -1.03 14.62 -10.82
C ALA A 59 -2.29 15.16 -11.51
N LEU A 60 -2.14 16.10 -12.46
CA LEU A 60 -3.25 16.63 -13.25
C LEU A 60 -4.04 15.54 -14.00
N ARG A 61 -3.33 14.54 -14.54
CA ARG A 61 -3.98 13.38 -15.16
C ARG A 61 -4.78 12.57 -14.14
N THR A 62 -4.19 12.27 -12.97
CA THR A 62 -4.88 11.57 -11.89
C THR A 62 -6.15 12.31 -11.46
N LEU A 63 -6.10 13.65 -11.29
CA LEU A 63 -7.27 14.46 -11.00
C LEU A 63 -8.39 14.24 -12.04
N LYS A 64 -8.05 14.34 -13.33
CA LYS A 64 -9.01 14.14 -14.42
C LYS A 64 -9.61 12.73 -14.44
N VAL A 65 -8.79 11.70 -14.20
CA VAL A 65 -9.22 10.30 -14.24
C VAL A 65 -10.20 9.97 -13.12
N PHE A 66 -9.98 10.54 -11.94
CA PHE A 66 -10.76 10.23 -10.73
C PHE A 66 -11.76 11.32 -10.33
N GLN A 67 -11.95 12.36 -11.15
CA GLN A 67 -12.80 13.52 -10.83
C GLN A 67 -14.22 13.12 -10.38
N GLU A 68 -14.85 12.14 -11.05
CA GLU A 68 -16.23 11.69 -10.79
C GLU A 68 -16.34 10.61 -9.70
N ALA A 69 -15.23 10.16 -9.11
CA ALA A 69 -15.26 9.08 -8.13
C ALA A 69 -15.78 9.57 -6.78
N GLU A 70 -16.76 8.88 -6.19
CA GLU A 70 -17.20 9.16 -4.82
C GLU A 70 -16.05 8.96 -3.81
N TYR A 71 -15.32 7.85 -3.95
CA TYR A 71 -14.07 7.58 -3.24
C TYR A 71 -13.01 7.00 -4.18
N VAL A 72 -11.74 7.29 -3.91
CA VAL A 72 -10.60 6.60 -4.53
C VAL A 72 -9.94 5.71 -3.52
N VAL A 73 -9.85 4.42 -3.81
CA VAL A 73 -9.27 3.41 -2.93
C VAL A 73 -8.10 2.75 -3.62
N LEU A 74 -7.01 2.53 -2.88
CA LEU A 74 -5.81 1.90 -3.43
C LEU A 74 -5.07 1.02 -2.44
N PRO A 75 -4.47 -0.10 -2.90
CA PRO A 75 -3.65 -0.98 -2.09
C PRO A 75 -2.21 -0.46 -1.98
N SER A 76 -2.04 0.82 -1.63
CA SER A 76 -0.72 1.47 -1.50
C SER A 76 -0.78 2.69 -0.58
N GLY A 77 -0.05 2.63 0.53
CA GLY A 77 0.15 3.80 1.39
C GLY A 77 1.00 4.87 0.71
N SER A 78 1.96 4.48 -0.12
CA SER A 78 2.84 5.38 -0.84
C SER A 78 2.08 6.25 -1.85
N CYS A 79 1.28 5.64 -2.72
CA CYS A 79 0.50 6.38 -3.70
C CYS A 79 -0.65 7.14 -3.04
N ALA A 80 -1.25 6.61 -1.96
CA ALA A 80 -2.30 7.32 -1.23
C ALA A 80 -1.74 8.58 -0.56
N SER A 81 -0.54 8.52 0.01
CA SER A 81 0.13 9.70 0.54
C SER A 81 0.48 10.71 -0.55
N MET A 82 0.94 10.25 -1.71
CA MET A 82 1.19 11.14 -2.85
C MET A 82 -0.04 11.97 -3.23
N VAL A 83 -1.19 11.32 -3.34
CA VAL A 83 -2.45 12.01 -3.67
C VAL A 83 -2.89 12.90 -2.51
N LYS A 84 -2.86 12.39 -1.27
CA LYS A 84 -3.45 13.07 -0.12
C LYS A 84 -2.62 14.25 0.38
N ASN A 85 -1.32 14.07 0.52
CA ASN A 85 -0.42 15.04 1.15
C ASN A 85 0.34 15.88 0.13
N HIS A 86 0.74 15.27 -1.00
CA HIS A 86 1.70 15.90 -1.92
C HIS A 86 1.07 16.51 -3.17
N TYR A 87 -0.13 16.09 -3.62
CA TYR A 87 -0.83 16.79 -4.71
C TYR A 87 -1.23 18.23 -4.34
N PRO A 88 -1.72 18.53 -3.12
CA PRO A 88 -1.98 19.91 -2.71
C PRO A 88 -0.74 20.80 -2.74
N GLU A 89 0.44 20.26 -2.39
CA GLU A 89 1.72 20.97 -2.46
C GLU A 89 2.16 21.17 -3.91
N LEU A 90 2.04 20.11 -4.73
CA LEU A 90 2.41 20.13 -6.13
C LEU A 90 1.50 21.07 -6.95
N LEU A 91 0.22 21.19 -6.58
CA LEU A 91 -0.80 21.98 -7.27
C LEU A 91 -1.40 23.04 -6.30
N PRO A 92 -0.61 24.04 -5.88
CA PRO A 92 -1.04 24.98 -4.85
C PRO A 92 -2.28 25.76 -5.29
N GLY A 93 -3.32 25.76 -4.45
CA GLY A 93 -4.59 26.44 -4.71
C GLY A 93 -5.54 25.72 -5.68
N ASN A 94 -5.17 24.54 -6.19
CA ASN A 94 -6.04 23.73 -7.02
C ASN A 94 -7.09 23.02 -6.14
N LYS A 95 -8.37 23.32 -6.37
CA LYS A 95 -9.47 22.79 -5.55
C LYS A 95 -9.70 21.30 -5.80
N GLU A 96 -9.49 20.85 -7.02
CA GLU A 96 -9.66 19.44 -7.40
C GLU A 96 -8.61 18.54 -6.71
N ALA A 97 -7.40 19.04 -6.48
CA ALA A 97 -6.36 18.35 -5.72
C ALA A 97 -6.72 18.19 -4.25
N LEU A 98 -7.28 19.24 -3.64
CA LEU A 98 -7.75 19.20 -2.25
C LEU A 98 -8.95 18.24 -2.11
N ASP A 99 -9.92 18.34 -3.01
CA ASP A 99 -11.09 17.45 -3.06
C ASP A 99 -10.68 15.98 -3.21
N LEU A 100 -9.81 15.67 -4.19
CA LEU A 100 -9.36 14.30 -4.40
C LEU A 100 -8.58 13.76 -3.19
N ALA A 101 -7.76 14.60 -2.55
CA ALA A 101 -7.01 14.23 -1.36
C ALA A 101 -7.92 13.81 -0.20
N GLU A 102 -9.05 14.51 0.01
CA GLU A 102 -10.00 14.21 1.08
C GLU A 102 -10.69 12.84 0.89
N ARG A 103 -11.03 12.50 -0.34
CA ARG A 103 -11.73 11.24 -0.69
C ARG A 103 -10.82 10.09 -1.13
N THR A 104 -9.51 10.23 -1.00
CA THR A 104 -8.53 9.17 -1.31
C THR A 104 -8.11 8.43 -0.04
N TYR A 105 -8.19 7.10 -0.07
CA TYR A 105 -7.89 6.23 1.06
C TYR A 105 -6.99 5.06 0.64
N GLU A 106 -6.05 4.71 1.53
CA GLU A 106 -5.43 3.40 1.51
C GLU A 106 -6.48 2.33 1.87
N LEU A 107 -6.39 1.14 1.25
CA LEU A 107 -7.40 0.08 1.36
C LEU A 107 -7.80 -0.26 2.80
N SER A 108 -6.85 -0.55 3.69
CA SER A 108 -7.18 -0.90 5.09
C SER A 108 -7.83 0.25 5.84
N ALA A 109 -7.36 1.48 5.61
CA ALA A 109 -7.96 2.68 6.17
C ALA A 109 -9.39 2.90 5.66
N PHE A 110 -9.66 2.65 4.38
CA PHE A 110 -10.99 2.73 3.81
C PHE A 110 -11.95 1.71 4.45
N LEU A 111 -11.49 0.45 4.57
CA LEU A 111 -12.29 -0.62 5.17
C LEU A 111 -12.69 -0.28 6.61
N VAL A 112 -11.75 0.21 7.42
CA VAL A 112 -12.01 0.51 8.83
C VAL A 112 -12.81 1.82 8.98
N HIS A 113 -12.35 2.91 8.39
CA HIS A 113 -12.89 4.25 8.70
C HIS A 113 -14.12 4.63 7.87
N VAL A 114 -14.27 4.08 6.66
CA VAL A 114 -15.40 4.40 5.78
C VAL A 114 -16.45 3.30 5.81
N LEU A 115 -16.06 2.03 5.70
CA LEU A 115 -17.01 0.92 5.74
C LEU A 115 -17.34 0.44 7.17
N GLY A 116 -16.58 0.83 8.18
CA GLY A 116 -16.76 0.33 9.55
C GLY A 116 -16.44 -1.16 9.70
N VAL A 117 -15.63 -1.71 8.80
CA VAL A 117 -15.28 -3.13 8.78
C VAL A 117 -14.06 -3.36 9.66
N GLU A 118 -14.26 -4.08 10.76
CA GLU A 118 -13.19 -4.50 11.65
C GLU A 118 -12.87 -6.00 11.53
N ARG A 119 -13.78 -6.79 10.93
CA ARG A 119 -13.64 -8.24 10.80
C ARG A 119 -14.08 -8.72 9.43
N LEU A 120 -13.22 -9.49 8.78
CA LEU A 120 -13.45 -10.04 7.44
C LEU A 120 -13.85 -11.53 7.44
N GLY A 121 -13.50 -12.27 8.49
CA GLY A 121 -13.66 -13.72 8.55
C GLY A 121 -12.68 -14.33 9.55
N GLU A 122 -12.30 -15.58 9.35
CA GLU A 122 -11.24 -16.26 10.11
C GLU A 122 -10.26 -17.04 9.21
N GLY A 123 -10.21 -16.72 7.91
CA GLY A 123 -9.39 -17.44 6.93
C GLY A 123 -7.87 -17.36 7.17
N LEU A 124 -7.41 -16.55 8.13
CA LEU A 124 -6.01 -16.48 8.56
C LEU A 124 -5.74 -17.16 9.90
N ARG A 125 -6.70 -17.93 10.45
CA ARG A 125 -6.60 -18.59 11.76
C ARG A 125 -5.28 -19.36 11.92
N GLY A 126 -4.47 -18.92 12.88
CA GLY A 126 -3.20 -19.57 13.25
C GLY A 126 -2.04 -19.29 12.29
N ARG A 127 -2.24 -18.47 11.26
CA ARG A 127 -1.17 -18.10 10.32
C ARG A 127 -0.25 -17.06 10.95
N LYS A 128 1.05 -17.34 10.95
CA LYS A 128 2.09 -16.43 11.46
C LYS A 128 2.44 -15.36 10.44
N VAL A 129 2.12 -14.11 10.75
CA VAL A 129 2.29 -12.97 9.84
C VAL A 129 3.32 -11.99 10.43
N ALA A 130 4.34 -11.67 9.64
CA ALA A 130 5.17 -10.50 9.86
C ALA A 130 4.58 -9.32 9.08
N TYR A 131 4.30 -8.22 9.76
CA TYR A 131 3.78 -7.00 9.14
C TYR A 131 4.87 -5.93 9.06
N HIS A 132 5.10 -5.41 7.85
CA HIS A 132 5.96 -4.24 7.65
C HIS A 132 5.12 -2.97 7.53
N HIS A 133 5.37 -2.01 8.42
CA HIS A 133 4.84 -0.66 8.31
C HIS A 133 5.61 0.13 7.24
N GLY A 134 4.98 0.34 6.07
CA GLY A 134 5.50 1.24 5.04
C GLY A 134 5.60 2.67 5.58
N CYS A 135 6.68 3.39 5.27
CA CYS A 135 6.93 4.70 5.87
C CYS A 135 5.87 5.74 5.50
N HIS A 136 5.34 5.73 4.27
CA HIS A 136 4.28 6.64 3.85
C HIS A 136 2.93 6.28 4.50
N ALA A 137 2.59 4.99 4.59
CA ALA A 137 1.41 4.54 5.33
C ALA A 137 1.47 4.98 6.80
N LEU A 138 2.57 4.67 7.49
CA LEU A 138 2.73 4.91 8.92
C LEU A 138 2.88 6.40 9.26
N ARG A 139 3.83 7.09 8.61
CA ARG A 139 4.27 8.44 9.02
C ARG A 139 3.51 9.56 8.34
N GLU A 140 3.08 9.36 7.10
CA GLU A 140 2.42 10.41 6.31
C GLU A 140 0.89 10.28 6.33
N LEU A 141 0.36 9.06 6.29
CA LEU A 141 -1.08 8.81 6.34
C LEU A 141 -1.60 8.48 7.74
N GLY A 142 -0.73 8.12 8.68
CA GLY A 142 -1.13 7.66 10.01
C GLY A 142 -1.79 6.27 10.05
N VAL A 143 -1.72 5.51 8.95
CA VAL A 143 -2.25 4.14 8.86
C VAL A 143 -1.33 3.21 9.64
N ARG A 144 -1.78 2.78 10.81
CA ARG A 144 -0.99 2.02 11.77
C ARG A 144 -1.72 0.79 12.27
N GLU A 145 -2.89 0.99 12.88
CA GLU A 145 -3.63 -0.09 13.54
C GLU A 145 -4.65 -0.75 12.62
N GLU A 146 -5.17 -0.03 11.63
CA GLU A 146 -6.16 -0.51 10.66
C GLU A 146 -5.76 -1.83 10.00
N PRO A 147 -4.55 -1.96 9.40
CA PRO A 147 -4.14 -3.23 8.80
C PRO A 147 -3.96 -4.34 9.84
N LEU A 148 -3.46 -4.01 11.04
CA LEU A 148 -3.21 -4.98 12.11
C LEU A 148 -4.52 -5.48 12.72
N LEU A 149 -5.50 -4.60 12.91
CA LEU A 149 -6.84 -4.90 13.38
C LEU A 149 -7.50 -5.93 12.47
N LEU A 150 -7.53 -5.66 11.16
CA LEU A 150 -8.12 -6.55 10.16
C LEU A 150 -7.44 -7.93 10.15
N LEU A 151 -6.10 -7.97 10.22
CA LEU A 151 -5.34 -9.22 10.25
C LEU A 151 -5.60 -10.01 11.56
N ARG A 152 -5.57 -9.35 12.72
CA ARG A 152 -5.84 -9.99 14.03
C ARG A 152 -7.26 -10.55 14.09
N ASN A 153 -8.25 -9.76 13.67
CA ASN A 153 -9.65 -10.18 13.69
C ASN A 153 -9.97 -11.27 12.64
N ALA A 154 -9.09 -11.45 11.65
CA ALA A 154 -9.08 -12.58 10.73
C ALA A 154 -8.40 -13.84 11.29
N GLY A 155 -7.91 -13.81 12.54
CA GLY A 155 -7.29 -14.94 13.22
C GLY A 155 -5.78 -15.09 12.99
N ALA A 156 -5.12 -14.12 12.37
CA ALA A 156 -3.67 -14.15 12.17
C ALA A 156 -2.90 -14.01 13.49
N GLU A 157 -1.82 -14.77 13.64
CA GLU A 157 -0.82 -14.56 14.69
C GLU A 157 0.20 -13.52 14.20
N LEU A 158 -0.01 -12.26 14.60
CA LEU A 158 0.93 -11.17 14.28
C LEU A 158 2.20 -11.31 15.13
N LEU A 159 3.32 -11.59 14.48
CA LEU A 159 4.59 -11.78 15.15
C LEU A 159 5.25 -10.42 15.47
N PRO A 160 5.72 -10.21 16.72
CA PRO A 160 6.54 -9.06 17.04
C PRO A 160 7.81 -9.04 16.17
N TRP A 161 8.10 -7.88 15.59
CA TRP A 161 9.28 -7.69 14.76
C TRP A 161 9.97 -6.39 15.13
N GLU A 162 11.19 -6.50 15.67
CA GLU A 162 11.97 -5.37 16.19
C GLU A 162 12.08 -4.21 15.19
N ALA A 163 12.39 -4.53 13.92
CA ALA A 163 12.54 -3.53 12.88
C ALA A 163 11.23 -3.19 12.15
N ALA A 164 10.04 -3.58 12.61
CA ALA A 164 8.79 -3.48 11.83
C ALA A 164 8.51 -2.08 11.25
N GLU A 165 8.75 -1.03 12.04
CA GLU A 165 8.52 0.39 11.73
C GLU A 165 9.72 1.12 11.10
N GLU A 166 10.88 0.46 11.02
CA GLU A 166 12.04 1.00 10.30
C GLU A 166 11.75 1.05 8.79
N CYS A 167 12.43 1.91 8.04
CA CYS A 167 12.23 1.95 6.58
C CYS A 167 12.82 0.69 5.92
N CYS A 168 12.18 0.19 4.86
CA CYS A 168 12.66 -0.98 4.11
C CYS A 168 13.92 -0.71 3.27
N GLY A 169 14.21 0.57 2.97
CA GLY A 169 15.32 0.96 2.11
C GLY A 169 14.98 1.11 0.62
N PHE A 170 13.73 0.91 0.20
CA PHE A 170 13.36 1.05 -1.22
C PHE A 170 13.41 2.50 -1.72
N GLY A 171 12.52 3.37 -1.20
CA GLY A 171 12.50 4.81 -1.52
C GLY A 171 12.53 5.19 -3.01
N GLY A 172 12.15 4.28 -3.92
CA GLY A 172 12.30 4.47 -5.37
C GLY A 172 13.75 4.75 -5.77
N LEU A 173 14.02 5.95 -6.29
CA LEU A 173 15.35 6.36 -6.73
C LEU A 173 16.41 6.34 -5.63
N PHE A 174 16.03 6.42 -4.35
CA PHE A 174 16.96 6.26 -3.23
C PHE A 174 17.72 4.93 -3.33
N SER A 175 17.03 3.80 -3.54
CA SER A 175 17.67 2.49 -3.67
C SER A 175 18.63 2.37 -4.85
N VAL A 176 18.43 3.18 -5.89
CA VAL A 176 19.29 3.20 -7.08
C VAL A 176 20.51 4.11 -6.86
N LYS A 177 20.31 5.26 -6.22
CA LYS A 177 21.38 6.25 -5.98
C LYS A 177 22.30 5.88 -4.82
N LEU A 178 21.77 5.21 -3.80
CA LEU A 178 22.49 4.83 -2.58
C LEU A 178 22.27 3.34 -2.26
N PRO A 179 22.69 2.43 -3.15
CA PRO A 179 22.39 1.00 -3.02
C PRO A 179 22.97 0.38 -1.76
N GLU A 180 24.15 0.81 -1.30
CA GLU A 180 24.78 0.28 -0.09
C GLU A 180 23.96 0.58 1.17
N VAL A 181 23.44 1.80 1.27
CA VAL A 181 22.60 2.23 2.39
C VAL A 181 21.26 1.51 2.35
N SER A 182 20.63 1.48 1.17
CA SER A 182 19.38 0.76 0.91
C SER A 182 19.48 -0.71 1.34
N LEU A 183 20.56 -1.39 0.93
CA LEU A 183 20.79 -2.79 1.27
C LEU A 183 21.07 -3.01 2.75
N ALA A 184 21.79 -2.09 3.42
CA ALA A 184 22.02 -2.17 4.86
C ALA A 184 20.70 -2.09 5.66
N MET A 185 19.76 -1.25 5.23
CA MET A 185 18.43 -1.15 5.83
C MET A 185 17.62 -2.44 5.63
N ALA A 186 17.62 -2.98 4.40
CA ALA A 186 16.96 -4.24 4.11
C ALA A 186 17.62 -5.44 4.85
N ASP A 187 18.93 -5.39 5.08
CA ASP A 187 19.65 -6.39 5.89
C ASP A 187 19.26 -6.36 7.35
N ARG A 188 19.11 -5.17 7.93
CA ARG A 188 18.61 -4.98 9.29
C ARG A 188 17.20 -5.57 9.46
N LYS A 189 16.33 -5.30 8.48
CA LYS A 189 14.99 -5.91 8.39
C LYS A 189 15.07 -7.43 8.37
N ALA A 190 15.87 -7.99 7.47
CA ALA A 190 16.02 -9.44 7.33
C ALA A 190 16.65 -10.11 8.56
N ALA A 191 17.60 -9.45 9.23
CA ALA A 191 18.30 -9.99 10.40
C ALA A 191 17.42 -10.10 11.66
N THR A 192 16.39 -9.26 11.75
CA THR A 192 15.45 -9.20 12.89
C THR A 192 14.10 -9.82 12.57
N LEU A 193 13.90 -10.29 11.34
CA LEU A 193 12.63 -10.86 10.88
C LEU A 193 12.31 -12.12 11.70
N PRO A 194 11.13 -12.20 12.34
CA PRO A 194 10.74 -13.38 13.08
C PRO A 194 10.46 -14.55 12.14
N GLN A 195 10.33 -15.76 12.69
CA GLN A 195 9.94 -16.96 11.93
C GLN A 195 8.45 -16.90 11.53
N ALA A 196 8.15 -16.09 10.52
CA ALA A 196 6.82 -15.92 9.93
C ALA A 196 6.58 -16.91 8.79
N GLU A 197 5.32 -17.17 8.49
CA GLU A 197 4.89 -17.87 7.27
C GLU A 197 4.71 -16.91 6.10
N VAL A 198 4.36 -15.65 6.39
CA VAL A 198 4.17 -14.60 5.38
C VAL A 198 4.61 -13.24 5.89
N LEU A 199 5.29 -12.49 5.03
CA LEU A 199 5.55 -11.05 5.18
C LEU A 199 4.52 -10.27 4.35
N THR A 200 3.85 -9.30 4.97
CA THR A 200 2.91 -8.42 4.29
C THR A 200 3.15 -6.95 4.62
N SER A 201 2.58 -6.08 3.80
CA SER A 201 2.62 -4.62 3.93
C SER A 201 1.54 -4.00 3.05
N THR A 202 1.19 -2.75 3.33
CA THR A 202 0.36 -1.90 2.47
C THR A 202 1.09 -1.49 1.20
N ASP A 203 2.42 -1.65 1.10
CA ASP A 203 3.22 -1.04 0.03
C ASP A 203 3.99 -2.05 -0.81
N ALA A 204 3.56 -2.22 -2.06
CA ALA A 204 4.17 -3.10 -3.05
C ALA A 204 5.67 -2.84 -3.26
N GLY A 205 6.11 -1.57 -3.26
CA GLY A 205 7.54 -1.25 -3.40
C GLY A 205 8.40 -1.76 -2.24
N CYS A 206 7.88 -1.68 -1.01
CA CYS A 206 8.56 -2.24 0.16
C CYS A 206 8.65 -3.75 0.06
N LEU A 207 7.56 -4.41 -0.35
CA LEU A 207 7.49 -5.85 -0.52
C LEU A 207 8.43 -6.35 -1.61
N LEU A 208 8.47 -5.67 -2.77
CA LEU A 208 9.37 -6.00 -3.87
C LEU A 208 10.84 -5.95 -3.42
N HIS A 209 11.21 -4.88 -2.71
CA HIS A 209 12.58 -4.70 -2.22
C HIS A 209 12.97 -5.74 -1.17
N LEU A 210 12.11 -5.97 -0.17
CA LEU A 210 12.35 -6.95 0.89
C LEU A 210 12.35 -8.37 0.33
N ALA A 211 11.43 -8.73 -0.56
CA ALA A 211 11.40 -10.05 -1.21
C ALA A 211 12.71 -10.34 -1.93
N GLY A 212 13.19 -9.40 -2.76
CA GLY A 212 14.47 -9.55 -3.46
C GLY A 212 15.65 -9.69 -2.50
N ARG A 213 15.65 -8.95 -1.39
CA ARG A 213 16.72 -9.06 -0.38
C ARG A 213 16.68 -10.40 0.36
N LEU A 214 15.51 -10.84 0.82
CA LEU A 214 15.32 -12.09 1.54
C LEU A 214 15.75 -13.29 0.68
N GLN A 215 15.34 -13.30 -0.60
CA GLN A 215 15.76 -14.33 -1.55
C GLN A 215 17.28 -14.39 -1.70
N LYS A 216 17.95 -13.23 -1.82
CA LYS A 216 19.43 -13.17 -1.92
C LYS A 216 20.13 -13.69 -0.67
N LYS A 217 19.50 -13.61 0.51
CA LYS A 217 20.00 -14.16 1.77
C LYS A 217 19.61 -15.63 2.00
N GLY A 218 18.93 -16.27 1.05
CA GLY A 218 18.46 -17.66 1.17
C GLY A 218 17.28 -17.84 2.14
N ILE A 219 16.56 -16.76 2.48
CA ILE A 219 15.37 -16.81 3.33
C ILE A 219 14.16 -17.04 2.43
N ASN A 220 13.61 -18.26 2.45
CA ASN A 220 12.39 -18.60 1.72
C ASN A 220 11.16 -18.23 2.55
N LEU A 221 10.59 -17.05 2.29
CA LEU A 221 9.41 -16.53 2.96
C LEU A 221 8.38 -16.08 1.91
N ARG A 222 7.11 -16.41 2.12
CA ARG A 222 6.03 -15.88 1.29
C ARG A 222 5.94 -14.36 1.50
N VAL A 223 5.99 -13.59 0.43
CA VAL A 223 5.76 -12.14 0.47
C VAL A 223 4.50 -11.84 -0.34
N ALA A 224 3.51 -11.18 0.29
CA ALA A 224 2.24 -10.89 -0.36
C ALA A 224 1.68 -9.53 0.10
N PRO A 225 1.09 -8.73 -0.82
CA PRO A 225 0.43 -7.48 -0.44
C PRO A 225 -0.72 -7.71 0.53
N LEU A 226 -1.00 -6.70 1.36
CA LEU A 226 -2.07 -6.76 2.35
C LEU A 226 -3.42 -7.12 1.71
N ALA A 227 -3.75 -6.54 0.55
CA ALA A 227 -4.99 -6.82 -0.16
C ALA A 227 -5.20 -8.33 -0.44
N THR A 228 -4.14 -9.06 -0.75
CA THR A 228 -4.19 -10.52 -0.95
C THR A 228 -4.54 -11.24 0.35
N LEU A 229 -3.90 -10.89 1.47
CA LEU A 229 -4.19 -11.50 2.76
C LEU A 229 -5.61 -11.17 3.26
N LEU A 230 -6.09 -9.95 3.01
CA LEU A 230 -7.45 -9.55 3.39
C LEU A 230 -8.51 -10.30 2.58
N TRP A 231 -8.23 -10.61 1.30
CA TRP A 231 -9.12 -11.49 0.53
C TRP A 231 -9.09 -12.93 1.04
N GLU A 232 -7.90 -13.47 1.36
CA GLU A 232 -7.78 -14.80 1.98
C GLU A 232 -8.49 -14.88 3.33
N ALA A 233 -8.43 -13.81 4.13
CA ALA A 233 -9.15 -13.70 5.40
C ALA A 233 -10.67 -13.81 5.24
N TYR A 234 -11.21 -13.24 4.16
CA TYR A 234 -12.63 -13.22 3.87
C TYR A 234 -13.13 -14.52 3.22
N ALA A 235 -12.32 -15.09 2.32
CA ALA A 235 -12.73 -16.22 1.48
C ALA A 235 -12.49 -17.61 2.12
N GLY A 236 -11.63 -17.70 3.14
CA GLY A 236 -11.32 -18.93 3.87
C GLY A 236 -12.17 -19.11 5.11
#